data_AF-A0A835I1R2-F1
#
_entry.id   AF-A0A835I1R2-F1
#
_cell.length_a   1.000
_cell.length_b   1.000
_cell.length_c   1.000
_cell.angle_alpha   90.00
_cell.angle_beta   90.00
_cell.angle_gamma   90.00
#
_symmetry.space_group_name_H-M   'P 1'
#
loop_
_entity.id
_entity.type
_entity.pdbx_description
1 polymer ?
#
loop_
_entity_poly.entity_id
_entity_poly.type
_entity_poly.pdbx_seq_one_letter_code
_entity_poly.pdbx_strand_id
1 'polypeptide(L)'
;MASSSYSFPALTCKKIATILSEIPTLPSEPQLPNITEQYLIKPTPELVNLLYKTLLCNVDLVQADDRGQLDFITLRLFENPDHHVYSVEVINLLHKVKQLLAALNMEIEEVQDEREREKPFVSVLDGKVKELLRMILDLNNYQMSLKSSFRALREKTKEIDEKITTANFTLSQLAQENAKLQSKIVQSPEKLQGCLEQKKLILDEMKNSERSAMQSYEHKCTTLEVYSKAGMKMKKRLAKMQAIQEQVRL
;
A
#
# COMPACT_ATOMS: atom_id res chain seq x y z
N MET A 1 47.66 -32.31 8.87
CA MET A 1 48.65 -31.40 8.26
C MET A 1 48.03 -30.90 6.97
N ALA A 2 47.08 -29.97 7.07
CA ALA A 2 46.46 -29.37 5.90
C ALA A 2 47.50 -28.43 5.28
N SER A 3 47.87 -28.67 4.02
CA SER A 3 48.72 -27.73 3.29
C SER A 3 47.93 -26.44 3.11
N SER A 4 48.33 -25.37 3.80
CA SER A 4 47.76 -24.04 3.62
C SER A 4 47.76 -23.68 2.13
N SER A 5 46.57 -23.51 1.55
CA SER A 5 46.36 -23.13 0.15
C SER A 5 46.50 -21.62 -0.09
N TYR A 6 46.88 -20.87 0.95
CA TYR A 6 47.06 -19.43 0.86
C TYR A 6 48.46 -19.14 0.33
N SER A 7 48.50 -18.59 -0.89
CA SER A 7 49.70 -17.97 -1.42
C SER A 7 49.53 -16.47 -1.30
N PHE A 8 50.56 -15.78 -0.80
CA PHE A 8 50.64 -14.34 -1.00
C PHE A 8 50.58 -14.02 -2.49
N PRO A 9 49.96 -12.89 -2.87
CA PRO A 9 49.99 -12.45 -4.25
C PRO A 9 51.45 -12.24 -4.67
N ALA A 10 51.87 -12.92 -5.74
CA ALA A 10 53.22 -12.75 -6.28
C ALA A 10 53.38 -11.30 -6.75
N LEU A 11 54.23 -10.54 -6.05
CA LEU A 11 54.55 -9.17 -6.41
C LEU A 11 55.53 -9.17 -7.58
N THR A 12 55.36 -8.24 -8.51
CA THR A 12 56.34 -8.04 -9.58
C THR A 12 57.62 -7.42 -9.00
N CYS A 13 58.78 -7.71 -9.60
CA CYS A 13 60.06 -7.13 -9.17
C CYS A 13 60.01 -5.59 -9.07
N LYS A 14 59.22 -4.94 -9.95
CA LYS A 14 58.91 -3.51 -9.89
C LYS A 14 58.30 -3.09 -8.56
N LYS A 15 57.22 -3.76 -8.15
CA LYS A 15 56.53 -3.46 -6.90
C LYS A 15 57.41 -3.75 -5.69
N ILE A 16 58.16 -4.85 -5.74
CA ILE A 16 59.12 -5.20 -4.68
C ILE A 16 60.20 -4.12 -4.55
N ALA A 17 60.79 -3.67 -5.66
CA ALA A 17 61.78 -2.59 -5.67
C ALA A 17 61.24 -1.28 -5.08
N THR A 18 60.00 -0.90 -5.44
CA THR A 18 59.33 0.27 -4.85
C THR A 18 59.16 0.12 -3.34
N ILE A 19 58.63 -1.01 -2.87
CA ILE A 19 58.42 -1.26 -1.44
C ILE A 19 59.76 -1.24 -0.69
N LEU A 20 60.79 -1.89 -1.22
CA LEU A 20 62.11 -1.93 -0.59
C LEU A 20 62.76 -0.52 -0.50
N SER A 21 62.46 0.37 -1.44
CA SER A 21 62.95 1.77 -1.41
C SER A 21 62.26 2.64 -0.34
N GLU A 22 61.09 2.22 0.15
CA GLU A 22 60.33 2.91 1.19
C GLU A 22 60.72 2.45 2.61
N ILE A 23 61.50 1.36 2.72
CA ILE A 23 61.94 0.84 4.02
C ILE A 23 63.01 1.80 4.60
N PRO A 24 62.82 2.32 5.82
CA PRO A 24 63.80 3.20 6.44
C PRO A 24 65.12 2.44 6.68
N THR A 25 66.23 3.00 6.19
CA THR A 25 67.56 2.51 6.51
C THR A 25 68.05 3.17 7.80
N LEU A 26 68.49 2.38 8.78
CA LEU A 26 69.07 2.93 10.01
C LEU A 26 70.29 3.82 9.70
N PRO A 27 70.50 4.94 10.43
CA PRO A 27 71.58 5.91 10.14
C PRO A 27 73.01 5.34 10.21
N SER A 28 73.19 4.17 10.82
CA SER A 28 74.49 3.56 11.14
C SER A 28 74.95 2.49 10.16
N GLU A 29 74.16 2.16 9.12
CA GLU A 29 74.45 1.09 8.17
C GLU A 29 74.53 1.60 6.70
N PRO A 30 75.25 0.89 5.80
CA PRO A 30 75.36 1.30 4.41
C PRO A 30 73.97 1.40 3.77
N GLN A 31 73.66 2.59 3.22
CA GLN A 31 72.42 2.84 2.50
C GLN A 31 72.20 1.75 1.45
N LEU A 32 70.99 1.22 1.38
CA LEU A 32 70.62 0.31 0.29
C LEU A 32 70.91 1.04 -1.03
N PRO A 33 71.70 0.43 -1.95
CA PRO A 33 71.88 1.01 -3.28
C PRO A 33 70.50 1.12 -3.94
N ASN A 34 70.30 2.11 -4.83
CA ASN A 34 69.02 2.29 -5.54
C ASN A 34 68.61 0.98 -6.23
N ILE A 35 67.68 0.23 -5.62
CA ILE A 35 67.31 -1.12 -6.05
C ILE A 35 66.45 -1.00 -7.30
N THR A 36 67.07 -1.24 -8.44
CA THR A 36 66.34 -1.38 -9.72
C THR A 36 65.87 -2.82 -9.93
N GLU A 37 64.77 -3.00 -10.66
CA GLU A 37 64.20 -4.30 -11.05
C GLU A 37 65.23 -5.31 -11.56
N GLN A 38 66.24 -4.85 -12.30
CA GLN A 38 67.28 -5.68 -12.90
C GLN A 38 68.15 -6.39 -11.85
N TYR A 39 68.35 -5.79 -10.68
CA TYR A 39 69.12 -6.38 -9.58
C TYR A 39 68.34 -7.46 -8.81
N LEU A 40 67.01 -7.44 -8.88
CA LEU A 40 66.16 -8.46 -8.26
C LEU A 40 65.98 -9.70 -9.16
N ILE A 41 66.12 -9.56 -10.49
CA ILE A 41 66.01 -10.67 -11.44
C ILE A 41 67.23 -11.60 -11.37
N LYS A 42 68.43 -11.04 -11.09
CA LYS A 42 69.67 -11.80 -10.87
C LYS A 42 70.45 -11.21 -9.69
N PRO A 43 70.06 -11.56 -8.45
CA PRO A 43 70.65 -10.93 -7.28
C PRO A 43 72.06 -11.48 -7.01
N THR A 44 73.00 -10.59 -6.69
CA THR A 44 74.34 -10.98 -6.23
C THR A 44 74.29 -11.42 -4.76
N PRO A 45 75.15 -12.36 -4.32
CA PRO A 45 75.17 -12.81 -2.92
C PRO A 45 75.32 -11.66 -1.91
N GLU A 46 76.08 -10.62 -2.26
CA GLU A 46 76.29 -9.43 -1.44
C GLU A 46 74.99 -8.61 -1.29
N LEU A 47 74.22 -8.47 -2.38
CA LEU A 47 72.93 -7.79 -2.37
C LEU A 47 71.91 -8.57 -1.53
N VAL A 48 71.85 -9.90 -1.68
CA VAL A 48 70.96 -10.76 -0.89
C VAL A 48 71.27 -10.66 0.60
N ASN A 49 72.55 -10.69 0.96
CA ASN A 49 73.01 -10.55 2.35
C ASN A 49 72.61 -9.19 2.94
N LEU A 50 72.87 -8.10 2.21
CA LEU A 50 72.47 -6.75 2.62
C LEU A 50 70.95 -6.65 2.82
N LEU A 51 70.17 -7.15 1.87
CA LEU A 51 68.71 -7.14 1.93
C LEU A 51 68.17 -7.85 3.17
N TYR A 52 68.60 -9.09 3.40
CA TYR A 52 68.10 -9.85 4.56
C TYR A 52 68.54 -9.22 5.89
N LYS A 53 69.75 -8.67 5.98
CA LYS A 53 70.18 -7.94 7.18
C LYS A 53 69.33 -6.70 7.42
N THR A 54 69.14 -5.85 6.42
CA THR A 54 68.32 -4.64 6.55
C THR A 54 66.88 -4.99 6.92
N LEU A 55 66.29 -6.02 6.31
CA LEU A 55 64.94 -6.47 6.66
C LEU A 55 64.86 -6.99 8.09
N LEU A 56 65.82 -7.81 8.52
CA LEU A 56 65.83 -8.33 9.90
C LEU A 56 66.04 -7.23 10.95
N CYS A 57 66.86 -6.22 10.65
CA CYS A 57 67.03 -5.05 11.52
C CYS A 57 65.73 -4.23 11.63
N ASN A 58 64.98 -4.07 10.54
CA ASN A 58 63.70 -3.36 10.55
C ASN A 58 62.58 -4.09 11.31
N VAL A 59 62.70 -5.41 11.47
CA VAL A 59 61.75 -6.25 12.22
C VAL A 59 62.24 -6.50 13.67
N ASP A 60 63.25 -5.75 14.13
CA ASP A 60 63.85 -5.85 15.47
C ASP A 60 64.42 -7.25 15.84
N LEU A 61 64.72 -8.09 14.84
CA LEU A 61 65.26 -9.45 15.03
C LEU A 61 66.79 -9.52 14.95
N VAL A 62 67.43 -8.41 14.59
CA VAL A 62 68.88 -8.22 14.66
C VAL A 62 69.14 -6.96 15.48
N GLN A 63 69.49 -7.12 16.75
CA GLN A 63 70.05 -6.01 17.52
C GLN A 63 71.49 -5.76 17.04
N ALA A 64 71.90 -4.48 17.03
CA ALA A 64 73.22 -4.05 16.53
C ALA A 64 74.43 -4.75 17.21
N ASP A 65 74.22 -5.33 18.40
CA ASP A 65 75.23 -6.06 19.18
C ASP A 65 75.23 -7.58 18.95
N ASP A 66 74.30 -8.12 18.17
CA ASP A 66 74.18 -9.57 17.95
C ASP A 66 75.04 -10.06 16.76
N ARG A 67 76.11 -9.31 16.48
CA ARG A 67 77.12 -9.58 15.43
C ARG A 67 78.02 -10.74 15.84
N GLY A 68 77.46 -11.94 15.90
CA GLY A 68 78.23 -13.19 15.96
C GLY A 68 78.07 -14.04 17.22
N GLN A 69 77.05 -13.82 18.06
CA GLN A 69 76.73 -14.81 19.09
C GLN A 69 76.09 -16.04 18.44
N LEU A 70 76.92 -17.02 18.12
CA LEU A 70 76.49 -18.38 17.86
C LEU A 70 76.19 -19.07 19.19
N ASP A 71 75.15 -19.90 19.22
CA ASP A 71 75.03 -20.91 20.27
C ASP A 71 76.30 -21.78 20.27
N PHE A 72 76.84 -22.08 21.45
CA PHE A 72 78.11 -22.80 21.64
C PHE A 72 78.14 -24.15 20.89
N ILE A 73 76.97 -24.73 20.64
CA ILE A 73 76.80 -25.95 19.86
C ILE A 73 77.21 -25.75 18.39
N THR A 74 76.95 -24.58 17.81
CA THR A 74 77.27 -24.26 16.40
C THR A 74 78.75 -23.99 16.20
N LEU A 75 79.43 -23.38 17.19
CA LEU A 75 80.89 -23.18 17.16
C LEU A 75 81.65 -24.52 17.22
N ARG A 76 81.09 -25.53 17.90
CA ARG A 76 81.69 -26.86 18.01
C ARG A 76 81.75 -27.63 16.68
N LEU A 77 81.00 -27.19 15.68
CA LEU A 77 80.99 -27.76 14.32
C LEU A 77 82.15 -27.23 13.44
N PHE A 78 82.83 -26.15 13.85
CA PHE A 78 83.95 -25.57 13.12
C PHE A 78 85.29 -25.93 13.78
N GLU A 79 86.17 -26.61 13.04
CA GLU A 79 87.58 -26.69 13.40
C GLU A 79 88.25 -25.35 13.08
N ASN A 80 88.85 -24.69 14.09
CA ASN A 80 89.46 -23.35 13.97
C ASN A 80 88.47 -22.24 13.53
N PRO A 81 87.50 -21.87 14.39
CA PRO A 81 86.46 -20.88 14.07
C PRO A 81 86.99 -19.51 13.60
N ASP A 82 88.20 -19.11 14.01
CA ASP A 82 88.86 -17.88 13.58
C ASP A 82 89.15 -17.82 12.06
N HIS A 83 89.22 -18.97 11.39
CA HIS A 83 89.40 -19.05 9.93
C HIS A 83 88.06 -19.08 9.17
N HIS A 84 86.94 -19.16 9.89
CA HIS A 84 85.59 -19.37 9.34
C HIS A 84 84.64 -18.20 9.61
N VAL A 85 85.17 -17.01 9.94
CA VAL A 85 84.39 -15.81 10.30
C VAL A 85 83.27 -15.50 9.30
N TYR A 86 83.56 -15.56 7.99
CA TYR A 86 82.56 -15.32 6.94
C TYR A 86 81.47 -16.42 6.89
N SER A 87 81.87 -17.69 7.02
CA SER A 87 80.93 -18.82 7.02
C SER A 87 79.99 -18.78 8.22
N VAL A 88 80.53 -18.40 9.38
CA VAL A 88 79.79 -18.20 10.62
C VAL A 88 78.73 -17.10 10.46
N GLU A 89 79.10 -15.97 9.86
CA GLU A 89 78.19 -14.85 9.61
C GLU A 89 77.01 -15.23 8.71
N VAL A 90 77.28 -15.95 7.61
CA VAL A 90 76.24 -16.39 6.65
C VAL A 90 75.29 -17.42 7.28
N ILE A 91 75.82 -18.36 8.07
CA ILE A 91 74.97 -19.36 8.74
C ILE A 91 74.08 -18.73 9.79
N ASN A 92 74.60 -17.74 10.53
CA ASN A 92 73.79 -16.99 11.51
C ASN A 92 72.65 -16.25 10.82
N LEU A 93 72.94 -15.55 9.72
CA LEU A 93 71.91 -14.88 8.92
C LEU A 93 70.84 -15.87 8.43
N LEU A 94 71.26 -17.03 7.89
CA LEU A 94 70.35 -18.06 7.43
C LEU A 94 69.46 -18.60 8.56
N HIS A 95 70.02 -18.82 9.75
CA HIS A 95 69.26 -19.30 10.90
C HIS A 95 68.19 -18.28 11.32
N LYS A 96 68.56 -17.00 11.42
CA LYS A 96 67.63 -15.91 11.76
C LYS A 96 66.50 -15.76 10.72
N VAL A 97 66.84 -15.79 9.43
CA VAL A 97 65.82 -15.76 8.35
C VAL A 97 64.88 -16.96 8.46
N LYS A 98 65.39 -18.17 8.71
CA LYS A 98 64.56 -19.37 8.88
C LYS A 98 63.63 -19.28 10.09
N GLN A 99 64.11 -18.75 11.21
CA GLN A 99 63.28 -18.53 12.41
C GLN A 99 62.15 -17.55 12.12
N LEU A 100 62.47 -16.41 11.47
CA LEU A 100 61.45 -15.42 11.07
C LEU A 100 60.40 -16.03 10.15
N LEU A 101 60.82 -16.79 9.13
CA LEU A 101 59.88 -17.45 8.22
C LEU A 101 58.98 -18.45 8.94
N ALA A 102 59.52 -19.21 9.92
CA ALA A 102 58.73 -20.13 10.70
C ALA A 102 57.69 -19.40 11.58
N ALA A 103 58.09 -18.31 12.25
CA ALA A 103 57.20 -17.48 13.06
C ALA A 103 56.07 -16.87 12.22
N LEU A 104 56.40 -16.28 11.07
CA LEU A 104 55.40 -15.71 10.15
C LEU A 104 54.44 -16.79 9.63
N ASN A 105 54.95 -17.96 9.25
CA ASN A 105 54.08 -19.05 8.78
C ASN A 105 53.09 -19.50 9.85
N MET A 106 53.51 -19.54 11.12
CA MET A 106 52.63 -19.87 12.24
C MET A 106 51.54 -18.80 12.42
N GLU A 107 51.91 -17.51 12.40
CA GLU A 107 50.94 -16.40 12.50
C GLU A 107 49.95 -16.39 11.33
N ILE A 108 50.44 -16.70 10.12
CA ILE A 108 49.61 -16.83 8.92
C ILE A 108 48.59 -17.97 9.08
N GLU A 109 49.01 -19.11 9.63
CA GLU A 109 48.13 -20.26 9.87
C GLU A 109 47.06 -19.91 10.92
N GLU A 110 47.44 -19.21 12.00
CA GLU A 110 46.50 -18.75 13.03
C GLU A 110 45.42 -17.81 12.47
N VAL A 111 45.83 -16.79 11.70
CA VAL A 111 44.90 -15.85 11.05
C VAL A 111 44.00 -16.56 10.02
N GLN A 112 44.51 -17.60 9.35
CA GLN A 112 43.69 -18.41 8.44
C GLN A 112 42.63 -19.22 9.18
N ASP A 113 43.02 -19.86 10.28
CA ASP A 113 42.10 -20.61 11.11
C ASP A 113 41.02 -19.70 11.69
N GLU A 114 41.37 -18.48 12.14
CA GLU A 114 40.41 -17.45 12.54
C GLU A 114 39.43 -17.10 11.41
N ARG A 115 39.94 -16.81 10.22
CA ARG A 115 39.11 -16.49 9.05
C ARG A 115 38.15 -17.63 8.70
N GLU A 116 38.61 -18.88 8.69
CA GLU A 116 37.76 -20.03 8.38
C GLU A 116 36.74 -20.30 9.48
N ARG A 117 37.05 -20.00 10.75
CA ARG A 117 36.06 -19.99 11.85
C ARG A 117 34.97 -18.94 11.63
N GLU A 118 35.31 -17.76 11.12
CA GLU A 118 34.34 -16.66 10.91
C GLU A 118 33.47 -16.84 9.66
N LYS A 119 34.00 -17.47 8.62
CA LYS A 119 33.34 -17.73 7.33
C LYS A 119 31.90 -18.26 7.42
N PRO A 120 31.55 -19.28 8.26
CA PRO A 120 30.17 -19.73 8.40
C PRO A 120 29.25 -18.64 8.98
N PHE A 121 29.73 -17.83 9.92
CA PHE A 121 28.94 -16.73 10.49
C PHE A 121 28.61 -15.69 9.45
N VAL A 122 29.59 -15.32 8.62
CA VAL A 122 29.38 -14.40 7.49
C VAL A 122 28.35 -14.96 6.51
N SER A 123 28.43 -16.25 6.16
CA SER A 123 27.46 -16.90 5.28
C SER A 123 26.04 -16.92 5.86
N VAL A 124 25.90 -17.15 7.17
CA VAL A 124 24.59 -17.12 7.85
C VAL A 124 24.00 -15.70 7.86
N LEU A 125 24.83 -14.69 8.14
CA LEU A 125 24.40 -13.29 8.10
C LEU A 125 23.97 -12.88 6.70
N ASP A 126 24.72 -13.23 5.66
CA ASP A 126 24.35 -12.99 4.26
C ASP A 126 23.02 -13.66 3.89
N GLY A 127 22.80 -14.90 4.36
CA GLY A 127 21.51 -15.60 4.22
C GLY A 127 20.35 -14.82 4.86
N LYS A 128 20.52 -14.37 6.11
CA LYS A 128 19.50 -13.57 6.82
C LYS A 128 19.21 -12.24 6.12
N VAL A 129 20.25 -11.56 5.61
CA VAL A 129 20.09 -10.32 4.84
C VAL A 129 19.25 -10.57 3.59
N LYS A 130 19.52 -11.65 2.85
CA LYS A 130 18.73 -12.04 1.67
C LYS A 130 17.28 -12.36 2.00
N GLU A 131 17.02 -13.06 3.11
CA GLU A 131 15.67 -13.34 3.60
C GLU A 131 14.90 -12.07 3.95
N LEU A 132 15.53 -11.15 4.69
CA LEU A 132 14.93 -9.86 5.05
C LEU A 132 14.63 -9.01 3.80
N LEU A 133 15.54 -8.97 2.84
CA LEU A 133 15.32 -8.27 1.58
C LEU A 133 14.13 -8.85 0.81
N ARG A 134 13.98 -10.18 0.78
CA ARG A 134 12.80 -10.83 0.18
C ARG A 134 11.52 -10.45 0.91
N MET A 135 11.52 -10.51 2.24
CA MET A 135 10.34 -10.15 3.05
C MET A 135 9.92 -8.69 2.82
N ILE A 136 10.87 -7.76 2.73
CA ILE A 136 10.59 -6.35 2.41
C ILE A 136 9.93 -6.22 1.04
N LEU A 137 10.42 -6.93 0.02
CA LEU A 137 9.82 -6.93 -1.31
C LEU A 137 8.38 -7.45 -1.28
N ASP A 138 8.14 -8.57 -0.60
CA ASP A 138 6.80 -9.16 -0.48
C ASP A 138 5.83 -8.23 0.26
N LEU A 139 6.26 -7.61 1.35
CA LEU A 139 5.47 -6.62 2.10
C LEU A 139 5.15 -5.39 1.25
N ASN A 140 6.11 -4.89 0.47
CA ASN A 140 5.89 -3.76 -0.44
C ASN A 140 4.86 -4.10 -1.53
N ASN A 141 4.93 -5.31 -2.10
CA ASN A 141 3.95 -5.78 -3.07
C ASN A 141 2.55 -5.90 -2.45
N TYR A 142 2.46 -6.45 -1.24
CA TYR A 142 1.21 -6.54 -0.49
C TYR A 142 0.62 -5.15 -0.21
N GLN A 143 1.45 -4.21 0.25
CA GLN A 143 1.05 -2.82 0.50
C GLN A 143 0.51 -2.15 -0.77
N MET A 144 1.13 -2.37 -1.93
CA MET A 144 0.67 -1.85 -3.22
C MET A 144 -0.68 -2.43 -3.63
N SER A 145 -0.88 -3.75 -3.46
CA SER A 145 -2.17 -4.40 -3.70
C SER A 145 -3.28 -3.85 -2.80
N LEU A 146 -2.99 -3.72 -1.51
CA LEU A 146 -3.93 -3.17 -0.52
C LEU A 146 -4.28 -1.71 -0.82
N LYS A 147 -3.31 -0.89 -1.25
CA LYS A 147 -3.55 0.49 -1.67
C LYS A 147 -4.46 0.57 -2.90
N SER A 148 -4.31 -0.36 -3.84
CA SER A 148 -5.18 -0.46 -5.02
C SER A 148 -6.62 -0.81 -4.63
N SER A 149 -6.80 -1.85 -3.80
CA SER A 149 -8.14 -2.27 -3.34
C SER A 149 -8.83 -1.18 -2.51
N PHE A 150 -8.08 -0.46 -1.66
CA PHE A 150 -8.59 0.69 -0.92
C PHE A 150 -9.08 1.81 -1.84
N ARG A 151 -8.35 2.12 -2.92
CA ARG A 151 -8.79 3.11 -3.92
C ARG A 151 -10.09 2.69 -4.59
N ALA A 152 -10.19 1.42 -5.01
CA ALA A 152 -11.40 0.89 -5.64
C ALA A 152 -12.62 0.93 -4.69
N LEU A 153 -12.43 0.58 -3.42
CA LEU A 153 -13.50 0.69 -2.41
C LEU A 153 -13.94 2.14 -2.21
N ARG A 154 -12.99 3.07 -2.12
CA ARG A 154 -13.28 4.51 -1.97
C ARG A 154 -14.07 5.06 -3.16
N GLU A 155 -13.77 4.62 -4.38
CA GLU A 155 -14.54 4.99 -5.57
C GLU A 155 -15.98 4.45 -5.50
N LYS A 156 -16.16 3.17 -5.11
CA LYS A 156 -17.51 2.61 -4.89
C LYS A 156 -18.30 3.34 -3.82
N THR A 157 -17.66 3.76 -2.72
CA THR A 157 -18.31 4.56 -1.69
C THR A 157 -18.84 5.88 -2.26
N LYS A 158 -18.04 6.59 -3.04
CA LYS A 158 -18.47 7.84 -3.71
C LYS A 158 -19.65 7.60 -4.66
N GLU A 159 -19.59 6.54 -5.47
CA GLU A 159 -20.68 6.20 -6.39
C GLU A 159 -21.99 5.90 -5.64
N ILE A 160 -21.92 5.21 -4.50
CA ILE A 160 -23.09 4.96 -3.65
C ILE A 160 -23.63 6.25 -3.05
N ASP A 161 -22.76 7.14 -2.54
CA ASP A 161 -23.17 8.45 -2.00
C ASP A 161 -23.88 9.32 -3.05
N GLU A 162 -23.39 9.31 -4.30
CA GLU A 162 -24.03 10.00 -5.44
C GLU A 162 -25.42 9.41 -5.75
N LYS A 163 -25.54 8.08 -5.75
CA LYS A 163 -26.83 7.38 -5.93
C LYS A 163 -27.82 7.71 -4.81
N ILE A 164 -27.37 7.71 -3.56
CA ILE A 164 -28.21 8.10 -2.41
C ILE A 164 -28.67 9.55 -2.56
N THR A 165 -27.79 10.45 -2.94
CA THR A 165 -28.11 11.87 -3.16
C THR A 165 -29.18 12.03 -4.25
N THR A 166 -29.02 11.29 -5.35
CA THR A 166 -29.99 11.31 -6.45
C THR A 166 -31.34 10.71 -6.05
N ALA A 167 -31.35 9.59 -5.33
CA ALA A 167 -32.58 8.96 -4.84
C ALA A 167 -33.32 9.85 -3.82
N ASN A 168 -32.60 10.55 -2.93
CA ASN A 168 -33.19 11.51 -2.00
C ASN A 168 -33.82 12.69 -2.74
N PHE A 169 -33.16 13.18 -3.79
CA PHE A 169 -33.70 14.25 -4.62
C PHE A 169 -35.00 13.82 -5.33
N THR A 170 -35.03 12.64 -5.95
CA THR A 170 -36.23 12.13 -6.62
C THR A 170 -37.36 11.85 -5.64
N LEU A 171 -37.07 11.29 -4.46
CA LEU A 171 -38.07 11.11 -3.39
C LEU A 171 -38.66 12.45 -2.96
N SER A 172 -37.84 13.49 -2.81
CA SER A 172 -38.33 14.83 -2.46
C SER A 172 -39.24 15.40 -3.55
N GLN A 173 -38.91 15.18 -4.83
CA GLN A 173 -39.75 15.62 -5.95
C GLN A 173 -41.09 14.86 -5.98
N LEU A 174 -41.05 13.54 -5.84
CA LEU A 174 -42.26 12.71 -5.79
C LEU A 174 -43.14 13.05 -4.59
N ALA A 175 -42.56 13.32 -3.42
CA ALA A 175 -43.29 13.76 -2.25
C ALA A 175 -43.98 15.12 -2.51
N GLN A 176 -43.30 16.05 -3.18
CA GLN A 176 -43.89 17.34 -3.55
C GLN A 176 -45.03 17.18 -4.55
N GLU A 177 -44.89 16.34 -5.57
CA GLU A 177 -45.95 16.04 -6.53
C GLU A 177 -47.15 15.35 -5.87
N ASN A 178 -46.91 14.39 -4.99
CA ASN A 178 -47.95 13.73 -4.22
C ASN A 178 -48.74 14.74 -3.38
N ALA A 179 -48.06 15.66 -2.68
CA ALA A 179 -48.71 16.74 -1.93
C ALA A 179 -49.56 17.66 -2.85
N LYS A 180 -49.06 17.98 -4.05
CA LYS A 180 -49.83 18.75 -5.06
C LYS A 180 -51.06 18.00 -5.55
N LEU A 181 -50.99 16.69 -5.73
CA LEU A 181 -52.13 15.87 -6.13
C LEU A 181 -53.16 15.75 -4.99
N GLN A 182 -52.69 15.51 -3.76
CA GLN A 182 -53.55 15.49 -2.58
C GLN A 182 -54.31 16.80 -2.39
N SER A 183 -53.65 17.96 -2.57
CA SER A 183 -54.35 19.24 -2.46
C SER A 183 -55.43 19.44 -3.54
N LYS A 184 -55.21 18.95 -4.76
CA LYS A 184 -56.24 18.94 -5.82
C LYS A 184 -57.41 18.02 -5.47
N ILE A 185 -57.12 16.86 -4.88
CA ILE A 185 -58.16 15.93 -4.45
C ILE A 185 -58.99 16.55 -3.33
N VAL A 186 -58.41 17.16 -2.30
CA VAL A 186 -59.14 17.71 -1.13
C VAL A 186 -60.11 18.85 -1.50
N GLN A 187 -59.91 19.56 -2.62
CA GLN A 187 -60.88 20.54 -3.10
C GLN A 187 -62.11 19.95 -3.81
N SER A 188 -62.05 18.69 -4.23
CA SER A 188 -63.15 18.04 -4.96
C SER A 188 -64.29 17.53 -4.04
N PRO A 189 -64.05 16.95 -2.85
CA PRO A 189 -65.10 16.51 -1.93
C PRO A 189 -66.03 17.63 -1.48
N GLU A 190 -65.49 18.78 -1.09
CA GLU A 190 -66.31 19.90 -0.58
C GLU A 190 -67.17 20.50 -1.69
N LYS A 191 -66.63 20.67 -2.90
CA LYS A 191 -67.40 21.10 -4.06
C LYS A 191 -68.47 20.08 -4.46
N LEU A 192 -68.14 18.78 -4.42
CA LEU A 192 -69.10 17.72 -4.69
C LEU A 192 -70.22 17.70 -3.65
N GLN A 193 -69.89 17.86 -2.37
CA GLN A 193 -70.86 17.92 -1.28
C GLN A 193 -71.77 19.15 -1.42
N GLY A 194 -71.20 20.33 -1.71
CA GLY A 194 -71.98 21.54 -1.95
C GLY A 194 -72.96 21.41 -3.13
N CYS A 195 -72.52 20.86 -4.28
CA CYS A 195 -73.42 20.59 -5.41
C CYS A 195 -74.50 19.56 -5.06
N LEU A 196 -74.18 18.55 -4.25
CA LEU A 196 -75.13 17.54 -3.82
C LEU A 196 -76.20 18.11 -2.89
N GLU A 197 -75.81 18.97 -1.94
CA GLU A 197 -76.72 19.69 -1.04
C GLU A 197 -77.62 20.66 -1.82
N GLN A 198 -77.07 21.42 -2.78
CA GLN A 198 -77.88 22.27 -3.67
C GLN A 198 -78.91 21.47 -4.46
N LYS A 199 -78.52 20.31 -5.02
CA LYS A 199 -79.47 19.44 -5.74
C LYS A 199 -80.58 18.90 -4.83
N LYS A 200 -80.27 18.58 -3.57
CA LYS A 200 -81.29 18.17 -2.59
C LYS A 200 -82.28 19.29 -2.32
N LEU A 201 -81.79 20.52 -2.10
CA LEU A 201 -82.65 21.69 -1.90
C LEU A 201 -83.59 21.94 -3.08
N ILE A 202 -83.05 21.89 -4.31
CA ILE A 202 -83.86 22.05 -5.54
C ILE A 202 -84.92 20.94 -5.64
N LEU A 203 -84.56 19.69 -5.32
CA LEU A 203 -85.49 18.57 -5.35
C LEU A 203 -86.63 18.76 -4.32
N ASP A 204 -86.31 19.21 -3.12
CA ASP A 204 -87.31 19.47 -2.08
C ASP A 204 -88.26 20.62 -2.48
N GLU A 205 -87.73 21.68 -3.08
CA GLU A 205 -88.52 22.79 -3.62
C GLU A 205 -89.45 22.32 -4.73
N MET A 206 -88.95 21.53 -5.68
CA MET A 206 -89.77 20.94 -6.75
C MET A 206 -90.86 20.00 -6.19
N LYS A 207 -90.54 19.19 -5.17
CA LYS A 207 -91.52 18.30 -4.55
C LYS A 207 -92.61 19.06 -3.79
N ASN A 208 -92.27 20.23 -3.22
CA ASN A 208 -93.24 21.12 -2.57
C ASN A 208 -94.11 21.84 -3.60
N SER A 209 -93.52 22.31 -4.71
CA SER A 209 -94.28 22.96 -5.78
C SER A 209 -95.20 21.96 -6.51
N GLU A 210 -94.74 20.73 -6.73
CA GLU A 210 -95.55 19.61 -7.24
C GLU A 210 -96.75 19.34 -6.32
N ARG A 211 -96.53 19.17 -5.01
CA ARG A 211 -97.62 18.97 -4.03
C ARG A 211 -98.64 20.10 -4.06
N SER A 212 -98.17 21.36 -4.15
CA SER A 212 -99.04 22.53 -4.23
C SER A 212 -99.86 22.56 -5.53
N ALA A 213 -99.23 22.21 -6.66
CA ALA A 213 -99.90 22.10 -7.95
C ALA A 213 -100.96 20.99 -7.95
N MET A 214 -100.66 19.84 -7.33
CA MET A 214 -101.59 18.71 -7.21
C MET A 214 -102.81 19.08 -6.38
N GLN A 215 -102.61 19.73 -5.22
CA GLN A 215 -103.73 20.23 -4.40
C GLN A 215 -104.60 21.24 -5.15
N SER A 216 -103.98 22.14 -5.92
CA SER A 216 -104.70 23.10 -6.77
C SER A 216 -105.51 22.41 -7.86
N TYR A 217 -104.94 21.36 -8.48
CA TYR A 217 -105.62 20.54 -9.48
C TYR A 217 -106.83 19.80 -8.89
N GLU A 218 -106.66 19.14 -7.75
CA GLU A 218 -107.74 18.45 -7.04
C GLU A 218 -108.89 19.39 -6.66
N HIS A 219 -108.58 20.60 -6.21
CA HIS A 219 -109.58 21.63 -5.92
C HIS A 219 -110.36 22.06 -7.18
N LYS A 220 -109.67 22.24 -8.31
CA LYS A 220 -110.31 22.55 -9.60
C LYS A 220 -111.20 21.40 -10.08
N CYS A 221 -110.76 20.14 -9.97
CA CYS A 221 -111.56 18.96 -10.31
C CYS A 221 -112.84 18.89 -9.48
N THR A 222 -112.71 19.05 -8.16
CA THR A 222 -113.86 19.07 -7.24
C THR A 222 -114.85 20.18 -7.62
N THR A 223 -114.33 21.37 -7.92
CA THR A 223 -115.15 22.51 -8.35
C THR A 223 -115.88 22.23 -9.66
N LEU A 224 -115.19 21.66 -10.65
CA LEU A 224 -115.75 21.24 -11.94
C LEU A 224 -116.86 20.19 -11.76
N GLU A 225 -116.68 19.21 -10.86
CA GLU A 225 -117.70 18.22 -10.56
C GLU A 225 -118.97 18.85 -9.97
N VAL A 226 -118.82 19.82 -9.06
CA VAL A 226 -119.96 20.56 -8.48
C VAL A 226 -120.68 21.35 -9.57
N TYR A 227 -119.96 22.07 -10.43
CA TYR A 227 -120.54 22.79 -11.56
C TYR A 227 -121.24 21.84 -12.56
N SER A 228 -120.63 20.69 -12.87
CA SER A 228 -121.23 19.67 -13.75
C SER A 228 -122.54 19.13 -13.16
N LYS A 229 -122.56 18.81 -11.86
CA LYS A 229 -123.78 18.39 -11.14
C LYS A 229 -124.86 19.49 -11.14
N ALA A 230 -124.49 20.76 -10.96
CA ALA A 230 -125.42 21.88 -11.04
C ALA A 230 -125.98 22.07 -12.47
N GLY A 231 -125.12 21.99 -13.48
CA GLY A 231 -125.51 22.05 -14.90
C GLY A 231 -126.49 20.95 -15.27
N MET A 232 -126.26 19.72 -14.82
CA MET A 232 -127.23 18.61 -14.99
C MET A 232 -128.57 18.89 -14.30
N LYS A 233 -128.57 19.46 -13.09
CA LYS A 233 -129.81 19.85 -12.40
C LYS A 233 -130.56 20.96 -13.15
N MET A 234 -129.85 21.98 -13.64
CA MET A 234 -130.44 23.05 -14.45
C MET A 234 -131.01 22.51 -15.76
N LYS A 235 -130.29 21.63 -16.47
CA LYS A 235 -130.78 20.96 -17.68
C LYS A 235 -132.06 20.16 -17.43
N LYS A 236 -132.14 19.44 -16.30
CA LYS A 236 -133.38 18.75 -15.87
C LYS A 236 -134.53 19.73 -15.61
N ARG A 237 -134.27 20.88 -14.96
CA ARG A 237 -135.30 21.90 -14.72
C ARG A 237 -135.75 22.59 -16.01
N LEU A 238 -134.82 22.87 -16.92
CA LEU A 238 -135.12 23.44 -18.23
C LEU A 238 -136.03 22.53 -19.04
N ALA A 239 -135.73 21.22 -19.09
CA ALA A 239 -136.58 20.24 -19.77
C ALA A 239 -138.00 20.19 -19.18
N LYS A 240 -138.15 20.29 -17.85
CA LYS A 240 -139.48 20.40 -17.21
C LYS A 240 -140.20 21.69 -17.58
N MET A 241 -139.49 22.82 -17.61
CA MET A 241 -140.05 24.12 -17.99
C MET A 241 -140.52 24.12 -19.45
N GLN A 242 -139.74 23.54 -20.36
CA GLN A 242 -140.12 23.34 -21.76
C GLN A 242 -141.36 22.44 -21.87
N ALA A 243 -141.42 21.31 -21.15
CA ALA A 243 -142.59 20.43 -21.14
C ALA A 243 -143.87 21.14 -20.65
N ILE A 244 -143.77 22.00 -19.63
CA ILE A 244 -144.89 22.83 -19.16
C ILE A 244 -145.28 23.85 -20.25
N GLN A 245 -144.31 24.48 -20.91
CA GLN A 245 -144.56 25.44 -21.98
C GLN A 245 -145.21 24.80 -23.21
N GLU A 246 -144.91 23.54 -23.51
CA GLU A 246 -145.58 22.73 -24.53
C GLU A 246 -147.03 22.40 -24.12
N GLN A 247 -147.29 22.12 -22.83
CA GLN A 247 -148.65 21.83 -22.31
C GLN A 247 -149.58 23.05 -22.28
N VAL A 248 -149.04 24.27 -22.21
CA VAL A 248 -149.79 25.54 -22.27
C VAL A 248 -150.07 25.97 -23.74
N ARG A 249 -149.47 25.29 -24.72
CA ARG A 249 -149.64 25.55 -26.16
C ARG A 249 -150.70 24.67 -26.85
N LEU A 250 -151.47 23.88 -26.09
CA LEU A 250 -152.66 23.12 -26.51
C LEU A 250 -153.92 23.80 -25.98
#